data_AF-A0A357CXG5-F1
#
_entry.id   AF-A0A357CXG5-F1
#
_cell.length_a   1.000
_cell.length_b   1.000
_cell.length_c   1.000
_cell.angle_alpha   90.00
_cell.angle_beta   90.00
_cell.angle_gamma   90.00
#
_symmetry.space_group_name_H-M   'P 1'
#
loop_
_entity.id
_entity.type
_entity.pdbx_description
1 polymer ?
#
loop_
_entity_poly.entity_id
_entity_poly.type
_entity_poly.pdbx_seq_one_letter_code
_entity_poly.pdbx_strand_id
1 'polypeptide(L)' 'GSKAEGVYESGLKFPLNDATLTSDMPLGVSNEFIGVPSSVSVRNGVLIIMWSS' A
#
# COMPACT_ATOMS: atom_id res chain seq x y z
N GLY A 1 3.81 16.39 3.91
CA GLY A 1 2.34 16.29 3.89
C GLY A 1 1.81 16.11 2.49
N SER A 2 2.09 14.97 1.87
CA SER A 2 1.40 14.52 0.66
C SER A 2 0.58 13.30 1.06
N LYS A 3 -0.74 13.35 0.82
CA LYS A 3 -1.63 12.22 1.10
C LYS A 3 -1.71 11.32 -0.13
N ALA A 4 -1.84 10.02 0.09
CA ALA A 4 -2.28 9.07 -0.92
C ALA A 4 -3.66 8.56 -0.51
N GLU A 5 -4.68 8.86 -1.30
CA GLU A 5 -6.09 8.58 -1.00
C GLU A 5 -6.62 7.49 -1.91
N GLY A 6 -7.48 6.64 -1.34
CA GLY A 6 -8.05 5.50 -2.05
C GLY A 6 -6.97 4.47 -2.40
N VAL A 7 -6.16 4.10 -1.41
CA VAL A 7 -5.15 3.03 -1.55
C VAL A 7 -5.81 1.68 -1.34
N TYR A 8 -5.60 0.78 -2.30
CA TYR A 8 -6.05 -0.60 -2.25
C TYR A 8 -4.88 -1.55 -2.43
N GLU A 9 -4.85 -2.59 -1.61
CA GLU A 9 -3.88 -3.69 -1.71
C GLU A 9 -4.62 -5.02 -1.67
N SER A 10 -4.29 -5.93 -2.58
CA SER A 10 -4.85 -7.28 -2.63
C SER A 10 -3.75 -8.31 -2.86
N GLY A 11 -3.94 -9.53 -2.36
CA GLY A 11 -2.95 -10.60 -2.49
C GLY A 11 -1.69 -10.37 -1.66
N LEU A 12 -1.79 -9.55 -0.60
CA LEU A 12 -0.76 -9.31 0.40
C LEU A 12 -1.32 -9.65 1.79
N LYS A 13 -0.45 -9.90 2.76
CA LYS A 13 -0.80 -10.33 4.14
C LYS A 13 -1.72 -9.35 4.87
N PHE A 14 -1.52 -8.05 4.65
CA PHE A 14 -2.29 -6.97 5.25
C PHE A 14 -2.92 -6.10 4.15
N PRO A 15 -4.06 -6.51 3.55
CA PRO A 15 -4.68 -5.76 2.48
C PRO A 15 -5.26 -4.43 2.99
N LEU A 16 -5.21 -3.42 2.13
CA LEU A 16 -5.85 -2.13 2.34
C LEU A 16 -7.08 -2.00 1.45
N ASN A 17 -8.11 -1.33 1.95
CA ASN A 17 -9.34 -1.05 1.23
C ASN A 17 -9.72 0.42 1.43
N ASP A 18 -9.64 1.21 0.35
CA ASP A 18 -9.87 2.66 0.31
C ASP A 18 -9.11 3.47 1.39
N ALA A 19 -7.89 3.04 1.73
CA ALA A 19 -7.11 3.66 2.79
C ALA A 19 -6.57 5.04 2.38
N THR A 20 -6.37 5.92 3.36
CA THR A 20 -5.66 7.20 3.18
C THR A 20 -4.34 7.17 3.94
N LEU A 21 -3.23 7.32 3.24
CA LEU A 21 -1.88 7.32 3.80
C LEU A 21 -1.33 8.74 3.84
N THR A 22 -0.58 9.10 4.87
CA THR A 22 0.11 10.39 4.98
C THR A 22 1.61 10.17 5.11
N SER A 23 2.43 11.17 4.75
CA SER A 23 3.90 11.08 4.89
C SER A 23 4.39 10.82 6.32
N ASP A 24 3.52 11.02 7.30
CA ASP A 24 3.81 11.05 8.72
C ASP A 24 3.44 9.69 9.36
N MET A 25 2.55 8.95 8.70
CA MET A 25 2.41 7.50 8.82
C MET A 25 2.80 6.86 7.49
N PRO A 26 4.10 6.73 7.16
CA PRO A 26 4.44 5.67 6.22
C PRO A 26 3.87 4.42 6.87
N LEU A 27 2.94 3.74 6.20
CA LEU A 27 2.65 2.36 6.55
C LEU A 27 3.95 1.61 6.24
N GLY A 28 4.89 1.65 7.18
CA GLY A 28 5.96 0.68 7.34
C GLY A 28 5.35 -0.64 7.80
N VAL A 29 4.23 -1.01 7.20
CA VAL A 29 3.71 -2.36 7.31
C VAL A 29 4.70 -3.17 6.49
N SER A 30 5.47 -4.01 7.18
CA SER A 30 6.15 -5.13 6.57
C SER A 30 5.07 -6.04 5.98
N ASN A 31 4.48 -5.62 4.86
CA ASN A 31 3.55 -6.43 4.13
C ASN A 31 4.34 -7.53 3.43
N GLU A 32 3.68 -8.65 3.20
CA GLU A 32 4.33 -9.83 2.67
C GLU A 32 3.47 -10.39 1.54
N PHE A 33 4.14 -10.82 0.47
CA PHE A 33 3.51 -11.63 -0.56
C PHE A 33 3.11 -12.99 0.04
N ILE A 34 1.87 -13.40 -0.19
CA ILE A 34 1.32 -14.64 0.37
C ILE A 34 1.18 -15.77 -0.68
N GLY A 35 1.92 -15.66 -1.79
CA GLY A 35 1.95 -16.70 -2.83
C GLY A 35 0.76 -16.69 -3.81
N VAL A 36 -0.01 -15.59 -3.85
CA VAL A 36 -1.10 -15.38 -4.82
C VAL A 36 -0.83 -14.10 -5.63
N PRO A 37 -1.46 -13.90 -6.80
CA PRO A 37 -1.33 -12.65 -7.55
C PRO A 37 -1.69 -11.44 -6.68
N SER A 38 -0.80 -10.44 -6.67
CA SER A 38 -0.93 -9.24 -5.84
C SER A 38 -1.14 -7.99 -6.69
N SER A 39 -1.81 -7.00 -6.12
CA SER A 39 -2.05 -5.69 -6.75
C SER A 39 -2.00 -4.59 -5.71
N VAL A 40 -1.47 -3.42 -6.13
CA VAL A 40 -1.48 -2.18 -5.36
C VAL A 40 -1.98 -1.08 -6.29
N SER A 41 -2.93 -0.26 -5.83
CA SER A 41 -3.42 0.88 -6.59
C SER A 41 -3.69 2.08 -5.69
N VAL A 42 -3.60 3.27 -6.25
CA VAL A 42 -3.93 4.53 -5.59
C VAL A 42 -4.81 5.36 -6.51
N ARG A 43 -5.88 5.94 -5.98
CA ARG A 43 -6.78 6.81 -6.74
C ARG A 43 -6.23 8.23 -6.87
N ASN A 44 -5.70 8.79 -5.78
CA ASN A 44 -5.17 10.15 -5.77
C ASN A 44 -3.88 10.23 -4.96
N GLY A 45 -2.82 10.81 -5.53
CA GLY A 45 -1.50 10.93 -4.90
C GLY A 45 -0.48 9.96 -5.49
N VAL A 46 0.64 9.78 -4.79
CA VAL A 46 1.78 8.96 -5.23
C VAL A 46 2.17 8.00 -4.12
N LEU A 47 2.40 6.74 -4.49
CA LEU A 47 2.97 5.72 -3.60
C LEU A 47 4.41 5.41 -4.04
N ILE A 48 5.31 5.31 -3.07
CA ILE A 48 6.64 4.73 -3.27
C ILE A 48 6.59 3.31 -2.72
N ILE A 49 6.81 2.32 -3.58
CA ILE A 49 6.78 0.90 -3.21
C ILE A 49 8.22 0.41 -3.16
N MET A 50 8.62 -0.15 -2.02
CA MET A 50 9.92 -0.78 -1.83
C MET A 50 9.68 -2.21 -1.38
N TRP A 51 10.32 -3.17 -2.02
CA TRP A 51 10.32 -4.57 -1.60
C TRP A 51 11.73 -5.14 -1.75
N SER A 52 12.06 -6.14 -0.94
CA SER A 52 13.27 -6.94 -1.10
C SER A 52 12.88 -8.39 -1.36
N SER A 53 13.64 -9.04 -2.24
CA SER A 53 13.68 -10.50 -2.37
C SER A 53 14.55 -11.13 -1.30
#